data_AF-A0A6N2K4J8-F1
#
_entry.id   AF-A0A6N2K4J8-F1
#
_cell.length_a   1.000
_cell.length_b   1.000
_cell.length_c   1.000
_cell.angle_alpha   90.00
_cell.angle_beta   90.00
_cell.angle_gamma   90.00
#
_symmetry.space_group_name_H-M   'P 1'
#
loop_
_entity.id
_entity.type
_entity.pdbx_description
1 polymer ?
#
loop_
_entity_poly.entity_id
_entity_poly.type
_entity_poly.pdbx_seq_one_letter_code
_entity_poly.pdbx_strand_id
1 'polypeptide(L)'
;MQLKLVDAIKEAGNVKRFLPSEFGMDPSKMEHALAPGRESFDQKMIVRKAIEDAKIPFTYVSANCFAGYFVGSLSQLDTLIPPKDKVRIYGDGNAKVVYMDEDDIATYAIKAIDDPRTLNRTLDS
;
A
#
# COMPACT_ATOMS: atom_id res chain seq x y z
N MET A 1 -11.78 8.19 -0.34
CA MET A 1 -10.90 8.43 -1.52
C MET A 1 -10.26 9.81 -1.45
N GLN A 2 -9.04 9.97 -1.97
CA GLN A 2 -8.21 11.19 -1.82
C GLN A 2 -8.39 12.22 -2.95
N LEU A 3 -9.46 12.16 -3.75
CA LEU A 3 -9.64 13.01 -4.93
C LEU A 3 -9.60 14.51 -4.62
N LYS A 4 -10.26 14.95 -3.53
CA LYS A 4 -10.21 16.36 -3.11
C LYS A 4 -8.79 16.83 -2.77
N LEU A 5 -7.94 15.94 -2.25
CA LEU A 5 -6.55 16.26 -1.95
C LEU A 5 -5.74 16.39 -3.24
N VAL A 6 -6.00 15.53 -4.23
CA VAL A 6 -5.40 15.64 -5.58
C VAL A 6 -5.73 16.99 -6.21
N ASP A 7 -7.00 17.42 -6.15
CA ASP A 7 -7.44 18.72 -6.67
C ASP A 7 -6.71 19.88 -5.97
N ALA A 8 -6.63 19.84 -4.64
CA ALA A 8 -5.93 20.88 -3.86
C ALA A 8 -4.42 20.93 -4.16
N ILE A 9 -3.77 19.78 -4.32
CA ILE A 9 -2.33 19.71 -4.68
C ILE A 9 -2.10 20.31 -6.06
N LYS A 10 -2.98 19.98 -7.03
CA LYS A 10 -2.93 20.52 -8.38
C LYS A 10 -3.09 22.04 -8.39
N GLU A 11 -4.05 22.57 -7.62
CA GLU A 11 -4.30 24.00 -7.49
C GLU A 11 -3.12 24.75 -6.86
N ALA A 12 -2.52 24.18 -5.80
CA ALA A 12 -1.38 24.78 -5.11
C ALA A 12 -0.11 24.82 -5.98
N GLY A 13 0.12 23.79 -6.81
CA GLY A 13 1.21 23.75 -7.81
C GLY A 13 2.65 23.73 -7.24
N ASN A 14 2.82 23.68 -5.93
CA ASN A 14 4.11 23.79 -5.25
C ASN A 14 4.62 22.46 -4.64
N VAL A 15 3.78 21.42 -4.57
CA VAL A 15 4.13 20.10 -4.04
C VAL A 15 5.14 19.39 -4.95
N LYS A 16 6.27 18.95 -4.38
CA LYS A 16 7.35 18.29 -5.13
C LYS A 16 7.22 16.78 -5.20
N ARG A 17 6.47 16.19 -4.28
CA ARG A 17 6.14 14.77 -4.25
C ARG A 17 4.87 14.54 -3.45
N PHE A 18 3.96 13.73 -3.98
CA PHE A 18 2.79 13.22 -3.26
C PHE A 18 2.89 11.70 -3.09
N LEU A 19 2.76 11.23 -1.85
CA LEU A 19 2.64 9.82 -1.51
C LEU A 19 1.18 9.57 -1.09
N PRO A 20 0.31 9.02 -1.96
CA PRO A 20 -1.05 8.69 -1.57
C PRO A 20 -1.09 7.52 -0.58
N SER A 21 -2.26 7.27 0.00
CA SER A 21 -2.49 6.20 0.98
C SER A 21 -2.48 4.83 0.31
N GLU A 22 -1.28 4.31 0.03
CA GLU A 22 -1.04 3.02 -0.63
C GLU A 22 -0.71 1.93 0.40
N PHE A 23 0.50 1.95 0.96
CA PHE A 23 1.00 1.18 2.12
C PHE A 23 0.44 -0.24 2.30
N GLY A 24 0.28 -0.97 1.20
CA GLY A 24 -0.19 -2.35 1.21
C GLY A 24 0.27 -3.05 -0.05
N MET A 25 -0.55 -3.96 -0.58
CA MET A 25 -0.30 -4.56 -1.89
C MET A 25 -0.48 -3.54 -3.03
N ASP A 26 0.33 -3.64 -4.08
CA ASP A 26 0.20 -2.83 -5.28
C ASP A 26 -1.15 -3.09 -6.00
N PRO A 27 -2.13 -2.17 -5.96
CA PRO A 27 -3.43 -2.34 -6.61
C PRO A 27 -3.33 -2.60 -8.11
N SER A 28 -2.27 -2.14 -8.79
CA SER A 28 -2.09 -2.37 -10.23
C SER A 28 -1.83 -3.84 -10.59
N LYS A 29 -1.44 -4.66 -9.61
CA LYS A 29 -1.15 -6.10 -9.76
C LYS A 29 -2.28 -6.99 -9.22
N MET A 30 -3.42 -6.41 -8.83
CA MET A 30 -4.49 -7.10 -8.08
C MET A 30 -5.77 -7.35 -8.89
N GLU A 31 -5.67 -7.49 -10.21
CA GLU A 31 -6.83 -7.65 -11.11
C GLU A 31 -7.71 -8.88 -10.80
N HIS A 32 -7.12 -9.92 -10.22
CA HIS A 32 -7.78 -11.17 -9.85
C HIS A 32 -8.29 -11.20 -8.40
N ALA A 33 -8.17 -10.08 -7.67
CA ALA A 33 -8.72 -9.99 -6.32
C ALA A 33 -10.24 -10.25 -6.33
N LEU A 34 -10.72 -10.95 -5.31
CA LEU A 34 -12.13 -11.25 -5.14
C LEU A 34 -12.84 -10.12 -4.37
N ALA A 35 -14.13 -9.96 -4.61
CA ALA A 35 -14.97 -9.12 -3.77
C ALA A 35 -15.11 -9.74 -2.36
N PRO A 36 -15.18 -8.93 -1.28
CA PRO A 36 -15.21 -7.45 -1.29
C PRO A 36 -13.84 -6.78 -1.39
N GLY A 37 -12.73 -7.52 -1.21
CA GLY A 37 -11.38 -6.95 -1.16
C GLY A 37 -10.98 -6.15 -2.40
N ARG A 38 -11.44 -6.58 -3.58
CA ARG A 38 -11.23 -5.91 -4.87
C ARG A 38 -11.62 -4.44 -4.88
N GLU A 39 -12.72 -4.07 -4.20
CA GLU A 39 -13.24 -2.70 -4.19
C GLU A 39 -12.20 -1.69 -3.70
N SER A 40 -11.39 -2.09 -2.72
CA SER A 40 -10.33 -1.24 -2.18
C SER A 40 -9.21 -0.97 -3.19
N PHE A 41 -8.85 -1.96 -4.03
CA PHE A 41 -7.85 -1.79 -5.08
C PHE A 41 -8.38 -0.90 -6.20
N ASP A 42 -9.63 -1.10 -6.62
CA ASP A 42 -10.28 -0.29 -7.65
C ASP A 42 -10.33 1.19 -7.23
N GLN A 43 -10.70 1.47 -5.97
CA GLN A 43 -10.71 2.83 -5.42
C GLN A 43 -9.32 3.48 -5.42
N LYS A 44 -8.25 2.72 -5.09
CA LYS A 44 -6.87 3.23 -5.16
C LYS A 44 -6.44 3.51 -6.61
N MET A 45 -6.82 2.65 -7.57
CA MET A 45 -6.52 2.88 -8.99
C MET A 45 -7.17 4.15 -9.53
N ILE A 46 -8.39 4.50 -9.08
CA ILE A 46 -9.02 5.77 -9.44
C ILE A 46 -8.21 6.96 -8.92
N VAL A 47 -7.66 6.86 -7.69
CA VAL A 47 -6.79 7.91 -7.14
C VAL A 47 -5.47 8.02 -7.91
N ARG A 48 -4.82 6.89 -8.23
CA ARG A 48 -3.59 6.86 -9.05
C ARG A 48 -3.80 7.54 -10.39
N LYS A 49 -4.90 7.18 -11.08
CA LYS A 49 -5.28 7.81 -12.34
C LYS A 49 -5.45 9.31 -12.21
N ALA A 50 -6.12 9.79 -11.16
CA ALA A 50 -6.32 11.22 -10.94
C ALA A 50 -4.99 11.98 -10.70
N ILE A 51 -4.05 11.37 -9.95
CA ILE A 51 -2.70 11.91 -9.72
C ILE A 51 -1.94 12.04 -11.04
N GLU A 52 -1.94 10.99 -11.85
CA GLU A 52 -1.25 10.91 -13.14
C GLU A 52 -1.84 11.88 -14.17
N ASP A 53 -3.17 11.92 -14.31
CA ASP A 53 -3.87 12.83 -15.21
C ASP A 53 -3.65 14.30 -14.81
N ALA A 54 -3.50 14.58 -13.50
CA ALA A 54 -3.15 15.89 -12.97
C ALA A 54 -1.65 16.25 -13.09
N LYS A 55 -0.80 15.30 -13.54
CA LYS A 55 0.66 15.43 -13.65
C LYS A 55 1.34 15.82 -12.33
N ILE A 56 0.79 15.36 -11.21
CA ILE A 56 1.35 15.59 -9.87
C ILE A 56 2.55 14.64 -9.70
N PRO A 57 3.73 15.13 -9.31
CA PRO A 57 4.86 14.27 -8.98
C PRO A 57 4.52 13.29 -7.85
N PHE A 58 4.72 11.99 -8.02
CA PHE A 58 4.25 10.98 -7.07
C PHE A 58 5.27 9.88 -6.74
N THR A 59 5.01 9.17 -5.65
CA THR A 59 5.58 7.84 -5.38
C THR A 59 4.50 6.97 -4.77
N TYR A 60 4.26 5.79 -5.33
CA TYR A 60 3.35 4.81 -4.73
C TYR A 60 4.17 3.83 -3.89
N VAL A 61 3.92 3.76 -2.59
CA VAL A 61 4.64 2.86 -1.68
C VAL A 61 3.83 1.58 -1.49
N SER A 62 4.33 0.48 -2.06
CA SER A 62 3.78 -0.87 -1.89
C SER A 62 4.50 -1.55 -0.72
N ALA A 63 3.89 -1.46 0.47
CA ALA A 63 4.47 -1.90 1.75
C ALA A 63 4.08 -3.33 2.16
N ASN A 64 3.35 -4.05 1.30
CA ASN A 64 2.92 -5.43 1.54
C ASN A 64 2.16 -5.60 2.88
N CYS A 65 2.51 -6.60 3.69
CA CYS A 65 1.81 -6.94 4.93
C CYS A 65 2.51 -6.35 6.16
N PHE A 66 1.81 -5.52 6.94
CA PHE A 66 2.34 -4.96 8.18
C PHE A 66 2.57 -6.06 9.23
N ALA A 67 3.76 -6.12 9.80
CA ALA A 67 4.16 -7.20 10.70
C ALA A 67 3.27 -7.27 11.95
N GLY A 68 2.95 -6.12 12.56
CA GLY A 68 2.07 -6.07 13.74
C GLY A 68 0.68 -6.65 13.49
N TYR A 69 0.13 -6.49 12.28
CA TYR A 69 -1.19 -7.02 11.92
C TYR A 69 -1.15 -8.48 11.47
N PHE A 70 -0.17 -8.87 10.65
CA PHE A 70 -0.15 -10.18 10.02
C PHE A 70 0.76 -11.18 10.74
N VAL A 71 1.99 -10.80 11.09
CA VAL A 71 2.90 -11.70 11.82
C VAL A 71 2.41 -11.88 13.26
N GLY A 72 1.94 -10.80 13.89
CA GLY A 72 1.42 -10.82 15.26
C GLY A 72 0.31 -11.85 15.48
N SER A 73 -0.57 -12.06 14.51
CA SER A 73 -1.68 -13.03 14.59
C SER A 73 -1.43 -14.35 13.86
N LEU A 74 -0.27 -14.52 13.21
CA LEU A 74 -0.07 -15.56 12.18
C LEU A 74 -1.14 -15.51 11.07
N SER A 75 -1.49 -14.29 10.66
CA SER A 75 -2.49 -13.96 9.64
C SER A 75 -3.89 -14.51 9.93
N GLN A 76 -4.20 -14.80 11.20
CA GLN A 76 -5.54 -15.18 11.59
C GLN A 76 -6.43 -13.93 11.70
N LEU A 77 -7.67 -14.05 11.24
CA LEU A 77 -8.60 -12.91 11.16
C LEU A 77 -9.31 -12.60 12.48
N ASP A 78 -9.23 -13.48 13.47
CA ASP A 78 -9.98 -13.43 14.73
C ASP A 78 -9.15 -12.94 15.93
N THR A 79 -7.84 -12.76 15.76
CA THR A 79 -6.92 -12.37 16.83
C THR A 79 -5.82 -11.45 16.31
N LEU A 80 -5.20 -10.67 17.20
CA LEU A 80 -3.99 -9.87 16.94
C LEU A 80 -2.74 -10.48 17.60
N ILE A 81 -2.90 -11.55 18.37
CA ILE A 81 -1.82 -12.29 19.05
C ILE A 81 -1.76 -13.72 18.51
N PRO A 82 -0.60 -14.38 18.56
CA PRO A 82 -0.44 -15.66 17.89
C PRO A 82 -1.26 -16.73 18.63
N PRO A 83 -2.11 -17.49 17.94
CA PRO A 83 -2.88 -18.56 18.55
C PRO A 83 -1.93 -19.65 19.08
N LYS A 84 -2.26 -20.23 20.24
CA LYS A 84 -1.42 -21.26 20.89
C LYS A 84 -1.87 -22.69 20.60
N ASP A 85 -3.13 -22.88 20.18
CA ASP A 85 -3.74 -24.21 20.06
C ASP A 85 -3.95 -24.64 18.61
N LYS A 86 -4.49 -23.75 17.77
CA LYS A 86 -4.83 -24.06 16.38
C LYS A 86 -4.54 -22.87 15.48
N VAL A 87 -4.00 -23.15 14.31
CA VAL A 87 -3.80 -22.18 13.22
C VAL A 87 -4.53 -22.66 11.97
N ARG A 88 -5.11 -21.73 11.20
CA ARG A 88 -5.64 -22.01 9.87
C ARG A 88 -4.59 -21.62 8.83
N ILE A 89 -4.28 -22.56 7.94
CA ILE A 89 -3.47 -22.30 6.75
C ILE A 89 -4.41 -22.01 5.60
N TYR A 90 -4.17 -20.91 4.88
CA TYR A 90 -4.94 -20.52 3.71
C TYR A 90 -4.39 -21.21 2.46
N GLY A 91 -5.27 -21.84 1.67
CA GLY A 91 -4.87 -22.63 0.51
C GLY A 91 -4.00 -23.81 0.93
N ASP A 92 -2.83 -23.95 0.30
CA ASP A 92 -1.82 -24.96 0.61
C ASP A 92 -0.66 -24.45 1.50
N GLY A 93 -0.66 -23.15 1.83
CA GLY A 93 0.38 -22.52 2.65
C GLY A 93 1.71 -22.24 1.94
N ASN A 94 1.82 -22.45 0.62
CA ASN A 94 3.09 -22.29 -0.10
C ASN A 94 3.27 -20.90 -0.72
N ALA A 95 2.19 -20.12 -0.83
CA ALA A 95 2.25 -18.75 -1.33
C ALA A 95 3.22 -17.91 -0.47
N LYS A 96 4.17 -17.25 -1.13
CA LYS A 96 5.14 -16.37 -0.46
C LYS A 96 4.49 -15.03 -0.14
N VAL A 97 4.77 -14.54 1.05
CA VAL A 97 4.27 -13.26 1.57
C VAL A 97 5.46 -12.46 2.08
N VAL A 98 5.44 -11.15 1.84
CA VAL A 98 6.42 -10.20 2.38
C VAL A 98 5.79 -9.50 3.58
N TYR A 99 6.46 -9.59 4.72
CA TYR A 99 6.06 -8.89 5.94
C TYR A 99 7.05 -7.77 6.21
N MET A 100 6.53 -6.58 6.51
CA MET A 100 7.33 -5.39 6.77
C MET A 100 6.99 -4.84 8.16
N ASP A 101 8.03 -4.53 8.93
CA ASP A 101 7.87 -3.80 10.18
C ASP A 101 7.39 -2.37 9.89
N GLU A 102 6.44 -1.89 10.68
CA GLU A 102 5.82 -0.59 10.49
C GLU A 102 6.82 0.58 10.59
N ASP A 103 7.86 0.48 11.43
CA ASP A 103 8.90 1.50 11.55
C ASP A 103 9.81 1.50 10.30
N ASP A 104 10.06 0.33 9.71
CA ASP A 104 10.78 0.22 8.43
C ASP A 104 9.96 0.82 7.27
N ILE A 105 8.65 0.56 7.22
CA ILE A 105 7.75 1.16 6.22
C ILE A 105 7.82 2.69 6.29
N ALA A 106 7.73 3.25 7.50
CA ALA A 106 7.85 4.69 7.71
C ALA A 106 9.22 5.20 7.25
N THR A 107 10.29 4.49 7.60
CA THR A 107 11.66 4.84 7.22
C THR A 107 11.84 4.87 5.70
N TYR A 108 11.37 3.84 4.97
CA TYR A 108 11.48 3.78 3.52
C TYR A 108 10.58 4.80 2.82
N ALA A 109 9.39 5.07 3.35
CA ALA A 109 8.51 6.11 2.84
C ALA A 109 9.17 7.50 2.90
N ILE A 110 9.79 7.85 4.04
CA ILE A 110 10.51 9.12 4.20
C ILE A 110 11.72 9.19 3.27
N LYS A 111 12.52 8.11 3.17
CA LYS A 111 13.66 8.05 2.25
C LYS A 111 13.25 8.24 0.78
N ALA A 112 12.02 7.87 0.42
CA ALA A 112 11.54 7.99 -0.96
C ALA A 112 11.14 9.43 -1.35
N ILE A 113 10.82 10.32 -0.40
CA ILE A 113 10.24 11.64 -0.68
C ILE A 113 11.13 12.46 -1.64
N ASP A 114 12.44 12.51 -1.35
CA ASP A 114 13.40 13.30 -2.11
C ASP A 114 14.33 12.45 -2.99
N ASP A 115 14.20 11.13 -2.98
CA ASP A 115 15.00 10.25 -3.84
C ASP A 115 14.53 10.37 -5.30
N PRO A 116 15.39 10.82 -6.24
CA PRO A 116 15.01 10.96 -7.65
C PRO A 116 14.71 9.61 -8.31
N ARG A 117 15.21 8.49 -7.77
CA ARG A 117 14.97 7.14 -8.32
C ARG A 117 13.53 6.67 -8.12
N THR A 118 12.80 7.29 -7.19
CA THR A 118 11.42 6.93 -6.85
C THR A 118 10.39 7.93 -7.40
N LEU A 119 10.85 8.97 -8.11
CA LEU A 119 9.98 9.96 -8.73
C LEU A 119 9.13 9.31 -9.84
N ASN A 120 7.81 9.44 -9.72
CA ASN A 120 6.81 8.87 -10.62
C ASN A 120 6.96 7.34 -10.78
N ARG A 121 7.26 6.66 -9.68
CA ARG A 121 7.44 5.20 -9.63
C ARG A 121 6.64 4.59 -8.48
N THR A 122 6.41 3.29 -8.61
CA THR A 122 6.06 2.43 -7.47
C THR A 122 7.35 1.98 -6.79
N LEU A 123 7.44 2.19 -5.47
CA LEU A 123 8.44 1.60 -4.61
C LEU A 123 7.85 0.32 -4.02
N ASP A 124 8.37 -0.83 -4.46
CA ASP A 124 8.09 -2.13 -3.84
C ASP A 124 9.12 -2.33 -2.72
N SER A 125 8.66 -2.27 -1.47
CA SER A 125 9.48 -2.48 -0.26
C SER A 125 9.33 -3.88 0.31
#